data_AF-A0A9C9G4D1-F1
#
_entry.id   AF-A0A9C9G4D1-F1
#
_cell.length_a   1.000
_cell.length_b   1.000
_cell.length_c   1.000
_cell.angle_alpha   90.00
_cell.angle_beta   90.00
_cell.angle_gamma   90.00
#
_symmetry.space_group_name_H-M   'P 1'
#
loop_
_entity.id
_entity.type
_entity.pdbx_description
1 polymer ?
#
loop_
_entity_poly.entity_id
_entity_poly.type
_entity_poly.pdbx_seq_one_letter_code
_entity_poly.pdbx_strand_id
1 'polypeptide(L)' 'MKNLKIGFIGAGNMAGSLIGGLIKNGVEPGLIRCADPN' A
#
# COMPACT_ATOMS: atom_id res chain seq x y z
N MET A 1 10.09 -12.27 -0.30
CA MET A 1 9.62 -11.81 1.03
C MET A 1 8.32 -12.53 1.33
N LYS A 2 8.27 -13.53 2.22
CA LYS A 2 7.06 -14.37 2.37
C LYS A 2 6.01 -13.82 3.36
N ASN A 3 6.34 -12.85 4.22
CA ASN A 3 5.43 -12.34 5.27
C ASN A 3 5.39 -10.80 5.41
N LEU A 4 5.82 -10.03 4.41
CA LEU A 4 5.77 -8.57 4.51
C LEU A 4 4.32 -8.08 4.37
N LYS A 5 3.80 -7.37 5.38
CA LYS A 5 2.53 -6.63 5.32
C LYS A 5 2.82 -5.15 5.41
N ILE A 6 2.25 -4.36 4.49
CA ILE A 6 2.50 -2.92 4.38
C ILE A 6 1.22 -2.18 4.76
N GLY A 7 1.31 -1.36 5.81
CA GLY A 7 0.21 -0.51 6.27
C GLY A 7 0.47 0.96 5.95
N PHE A 8 -0.48 1.63 5.33
CA PHE A 8 -0.52 3.08 5.15
C PHE A 8 -1.55 3.70 6.11
N ILE A 9 -1.14 4.73 6.85
CA ILE A 9 -2.06 5.59 7.61
C ILE A 9 -2.29 6.85 6.77
N GLY A 10 -3.52 7.02 6.31
CA GLY A 10 -3.91 7.93 5.24
C GLY A 10 -3.98 7.22 3.87
N ALA A 11 -4.98 7.60 3.07
CA ALA A 11 -5.25 7.09 1.73
C ALA A 11 -5.24 8.20 0.65
N GLY A 12 -4.60 9.33 0.93
CA GLY A 12 -4.46 10.44 0.00
C GLY A 12 -3.49 10.19 -1.18
N ASN A 13 -3.29 11.21 -2.01
CA ASN A 13 -2.51 11.14 -3.26
C ASN A 13 -1.11 10.52 -3.10
N MET A 14 -0.41 10.80 -2.00
CA MET A 14 0.92 10.22 -1.75
C MET A 14 0.83 8.72 -1.46
N ALA A 15 -0.11 8.28 -0.62
CA ALA A 15 -0.32 6.87 -0.34
C ALA A 15 -0.68 6.12 -1.64
N GLY A 16 -1.59 6.67 -2.44
CA GLY A 16 -1.93 6.10 -3.76
C GLY A 16 -0.72 5.98 -4.70
N SER A 17 0.13 7.01 -4.78
CA SER A 17 1.32 6.99 -5.64
C SER A 17 2.33 5.92 -5.20
N LEU A 18 2.56 5.79 -3.89
CA LEU A 18 3.46 4.77 -3.34
C LEU A 18 2.90 3.37 -3.51
N ILE A 19 1.61 3.15 -3.22
CA ILE A 19 0.92 1.86 -3.41
C ILE A 19 1.00 1.44 -4.88
N GLY A 20 0.73 2.36 -5.82
CA GLY A 20 0.83 2.10 -7.26
C GLY A 20 2.24 1.69 -7.67
N GLY A 21 3.27 2.36 -7.15
CA GLY A 21 4.67 1.98 -7.36
C GLY A 21 5.02 0.60 -6.80
N LEU A 22 4.55 0.26 -5.60
CA LEU A 22 4.78 -1.04 -4.97
C LEU A 22 4.13 -2.18 -5.77
N ILE A 23 2.88 -2.01 -6.19
CA ILE A 23 2.16 -2.99 -7.02
C ILE A 23 2.90 -3.18 -8.36
N LYS A 24 3.31 -2.07 -9.00
CA LYS A 24 4.10 -2.12 -10.24
C LYS A 24 5.43 -2.86 -10.08
N ASN A 25 6.01 -2.82 -8.89
CA ASN A 25 7.25 -3.54 -8.53
C ASN A 25 7.01 -4.97 -8.01
N GLY A 26 5.80 -5.52 -8.16
CA GLY A 26 5.50 -6.92 -7.86
C GLY A 26 5.08 -7.20 -6.42
N VAL A 27 4.76 -6.17 -5.62
CA VAL A 27 4.13 -6.39 -4.31
C VAL A 27 2.68 -6.81 -4.53
N GLU A 28 2.30 -7.94 -3.94
CA GLU A 28 0.94 -8.45 -4.00
C GLU A 28 -0.04 -7.47 -3.32
N PRO A 29 -1.12 -7.01 -3.98
CA PRO A 29 -2.06 -6.05 -3.42
C PRO A 29 -2.69 -6.50 -2.09
N GLY A 30 -2.89 -7.82 -1.90
CA GLY A 30 -3.43 -8.39 -0.65
C GLY A 30 -2.56 -8.17 0.59
N LEU A 31 -1.29 -7.83 0.39
CA LEU A 31 -0.31 -7.51 1.44
C LEU A 31 -0.31 -6.02 1.83
N ILE A 32 -1.03 -5.17 1.09
CA ILE A 32 -1.10 -3.73 1.31
C ILE A 32 -2.46 -3.39 1.93
N ARG A 33 -2.44 -2.58 2.99
CA ARG A 33 -3.64 -2.01 3.61
C ARG A 33 -3.47 -0.52 3.75
N CYS A 34 -4.53 0.25 3.54
CA CYS A 34 -4.59 1.63 3.99
C CYS A 34 -5.79 1.82 4.92
N ALA A 35 -5.63 2.73 5.88
CA ALA A 35 -6.72 3.20 6.72
C ALA A 35 -6.76 4.73 6.64
N ASP A 36 -7.92 5.29 6.37
CA ASP A 36 -8.18 6.73 6.36
C ASP A 36 -9.45 6.98 7.20
N PRO A 37 -9.46 7.98 8.09
CA PRO A 37 -10.66 8.31 8.87
C PRO A 37 -11.76 9.02 8.06
N ASN A 38 -11.46 9.50 6.85
CA ASN A 38 -12.41 10.21 5.99
C ASN A 38 -13.20 9.28 5.05
#